data_AF-A0A533RS97-F1
#
_entry.id   AF-A0A533RS97-F1
#
_cell.length_a   1.000
_cell.length_b   1.000
_cell.length_c   1.000
_cell.angle_alpha   90.00
_cell.angle_beta   90.00
_cell.angle_gamma   90.00
#
_symmetry.space_group_name_H-M   'P 1'
#
loop_
_entity.id
_entity.type
_entity.pdbx_description
1 polymer ?
#
loop_
_entity_poly.entity_id
_entity_poly.type
_entity_poly.pdbx_seq_one_letter_code
_entity_poly.pdbx_strand_id
1 'polypeptide(L)' 'MVERTRFKRVLLKLSGEALMGDSGYGIDPQVLRSLAVQVRDACDLGVEIAIVVGGGNIFRGLAASASGMDRSQADYMG' A
#
# COMPACT_ATOMS: atom_id res chain seq x y z
N MET A 1 0.56 32.44 9.76
CA MET A 1 0.15 31.40 10.73
C MET A 1 0.64 30.08 10.18
N VAL A 2 1.39 29.28 10.95
CA VAL A 2 1.74 27.91 10.53
C VAL A 2 0.47 27.09 10.69
N GLU A 3 -0.10 26.64 9.57
CA GLU A 3 -1.28 25.79 9.60
C GLU A 3 -0.91 24.48 10.28
N ARG A 4 -1.50 24.20 11.44
CA ARG A 4 -1.24 22.95 12.15
C ARG A 4 -2.04 21.84 11.48
N THR A 5 -1.37 20.75 11.12
CA THR A 5 -2.04 19.56 10.62
C THR A 5 -3.02 19.04 11.67
N ARG A 6 -4.21 18.59 11.21
CA ARG A 6 -5.28 18.12 12.11
C ARG A 6 -4.85 16.90 12.92
N PHE A 7 -3.95 16.08 12.36
CA PHE A 7 -3.46 14.86 12.98
C PHE A 7 -1.95 14.90 13.09
N LYS A 8 -1.43 14.60 14.29
CA LYS A 8 0.00 14.46 14.54
C LYS A 8 0.54 13.11 14.01
N ARG A 9 -0.24 12.04 14.13
CA ARG A 9 0.15 10.68 13.75
C ARG A 9 -1.00 9.98 13.05
N VAL A 10 -0.69 9.25 11.98
CA VAL A 10 -1.67 8.49 11.19
C VAL A 10 -1.14 7.10 10.82
N LEU A 11 -2.07 6.16 10.62
CA LEU A 11 -1.83 4.88 9.96
C LEU A 11 -2.41 4.96 8.54
N LEU A 12 -1.53 5.00 7.54
CA LEU A 12 -1.90 5.01 6.14
C LEU A 12 -2.01 3.58 5.62
N LYS A 13 -3.24 3.10 5.44
CA LYS A 13 -3.50 1.80 4.80
C LYS A 13 -3.62 1.99 3.28
N LEU A 14 -2.81 1.24 2.54
CA LEU A 14 -2.81 1.20 1.08
C LEU A 14 -3.29 -0.18 0.59
N SER A 15 -4.08 -0.19 -0.49
CA SER A 15 -4.26 -1.43 -1.25
C SER A 15 -3.00 -1.69 -2.06
N GLY A 16 -2.53 -2.94 -2.14
CA GLY A 16 -1.46 -3.30 -3.08
C GLY A 16 -1.82 -2.99 -4.52
N GLU A 17 -3.10 -3.13 -4.87
CA GLU A 17 -3.61 -2.82 -6.21
C GLU A 17 -3.38 -1.35 -6.61
N ALA A 18 -3.39 -0.45 -5.62
CA ALA A 18 -3.12 0.97 -5.85
C ALA A 18 -1.68 1.23 -6.30
N LEU A 19 -0.78 0.24 -6.16
CA LEU A 19 0.62 0.34 -6.60
C LEU A 19 0.85 -0.19 -8.03
N MET A 20 -0.15 -0.79 -8.69
CA MET A 20 0.04 -1.40 -10.02
C MET A 20 -0.06 -0.41 -11.17
N GLY A 21 -0.57 0.81 -10.93
CA GLY A 21 -0.87 1.76 -12.00
C GLY A 21 -1.87 1.19 -12.99
N ASP A 22 -1.60 1.35 -14.28
CA ASP A 22 -2.40 0.76 -15.35
C ASP A 22 -2.05 -0.73 -15.60
N SER A 23 -1.07 -1.27 -14.87
CA SER A 23 -0.71 -2.69 -14.95
C SER A 23 -1.71 -3.53 -14.15
N GLY A 24 -2.04 -4.72 -14.63
CA GLY A 24 -2.91 -5.66 -13.90
C GLY A 24 -2.21 -6.45 -12.79
N TYR A 25 -0.90 -6.27 -12.62
CA TYR A 25 -0.04 -7.03 -11.71
C TYR A 25 1.26 -6.25 -11.40
N GLY A 26 1.88 -6.48 -10.24
CA GLY A 26 3.22 -6.00 -9.94
C GLY A 26 3.25 -4.65 -9.21
N ILE A 27 4.32 -3.89 -9.41
CA ILE A 27 4.50 -2.56 -8.82
C ILE A 27 4.93 -1.61 -9.93
N ASP A 28 4.14 -0.56 -10.16
CA ASP A 28 4.45 0.52 -11.08
C ASP A 28 5.40 1.53 -10.41
N PRO A 29 6.62 1.74 -10.95
CA PRO A 29 7.60 2.65 -10.36
C PRO A 29 7.16 4.12 -10.32
N GLN A 30 6.34 4.57 -11.28
CA GLN A 30 5.84 5.94 -11.34
C GLN A 30 4.80 6.19 -10.26
N VAL A 31 3.88 5.25 -10.07
CA VAL A 31 2.89 5.33 -8.99
C VAL A 31 3.56 5.28 -7.63
N LEU A 32 4.52 4.36 -7.44
CA LEU A 32 5.29 4.26 -6.21
C LEU A 32 6.03 5.57 -5.90
N ARG A 33 6.68 6.18 -6.91
CA ARG A 33 7.37 7.46 -6.77
C ARG A 33 6.41 8.60 -6.41
N SER A 34 5.27 8.68 -7.08
CA SER A 34 4.25 9.70 -6.78
C SER A 34 3.75 9.60 -5.34
N LEU A 35 3.48 8.38 -4.87
CA LEU A 35 3.05 8.15 -3.50
C LEU A 35 4.13 8.49 -2.48
N ALA A 36 5.38 8.11 -2.75
CA ALA A 36 6.51 8.43 -1.87
C ALA A 36 6.71 9.95 -1.72
N VAL A 37 6.53 10.72 -2.80
CA VAL A 37 6.57 12.19 -2.77
C VAL A 37 5.46 12.74 -1.86
N GLN A 38 4.23 12.28 -2.01
CA GLN A 38 3.10 12.73 -1.17
C GLN A 38 3.31 12.41 0.31
N VAL A 39 3.83 11.21 0.62
CA VAL A 39 4.16 10.82 2.00
C VAL A 39 5.25 11.72 2.57
N ARG A 40 6.32 11.98 1.80
CA ARG A 40 7.38 12.90 2.22
C ARG A 40 6.82 14.29 2.52
N ASP A 41 6.01 14.85 1.63
CA ASP A 41 5.45 16.19 1.81
C ASP A 41 4.60 16.27 3.10
N ALA A 42 3.86 15.21 3.44
CA ALA A 42 3.11 15.13 4.70
C ALA A 42 4.04 15.00 5.93
N CYS A 43 5.13 14.24 5.82
CA CYS A 43 6.16 14.17 6.87
C CYS A 43 6.86 15.51 7.08
N ASP A 44 7.12 16.28 6.02
CA ASP A 44 7.73 17.62 6.09
C ASP A 44 6.81 18.63 6.82
N LEU A 45 5.50 18.39 6.82
CA LEU A 45 4.52 19.12 7.65
C LEU A 45 4.51 18.65 9.13
N GLY A 46 5.37 17.72 9.52
CA GLY A 46 5.50 17.20 10.87
C GLY A 46 4.53 16.08 11.23
N VAL A 47 3.88 15.45 10.25
CA VAL A 47 3.01 14.28 10.48
C VAL A 47 3.86 13.02 10.59
N GLU A 48 3.60 12.22 11.62
CA GLU A 48 4.20 10.90 11.79
C GLU A 48 3.33 9.84 11.09
N ILE A 49 3.89 9.14 10.10
CA ILE A 49 3.12 8.22 9.25
C ILE A 49 3.65 6.79 9.42
N ALA A 50 2.77 5.88 9.82
CA ALA A 50 2.97 4.44 9.68
C ALA A 50 2.21 3.96 8.44
N ILE A 51 2.77 3.03 7.66
CA ILE A 51 2.17 2.56 6.41
C ILE A 51 1.90 1.05 6.50
N VAL A 52 0.70 0.65 6.09
CA VAL A 52 0.31 -0.76 5.90
C VAL A 52 -0.07 -0.95 4.44
N VAL A 53 0.57 -1.90 3.76
CA VAL A 53 0.30 -2.20 2.34
C VAL A 53 -0.21 -3.64 2.25
N GLY A 54 -1.33 -3.86 1.56
CA GLY A 54 -1.76 -5.23 1.23
C GLY A 54 -1.00 -5.80 0.03
N GLY A 55 -0.82 -7.12 -0.07
CA GLY A 55 -0.06 -7.77 -1.15
C GLY A 55 -0.87 -8.15 -2.41
N GLY A 56 -2.13 -7.70 -2.52
CA GLY A 56 -3.08 -8.12 -3.58
C GLY A 56 -2.64 -7.89 -5.03
N ASN A 57 -1.64 -7.05 -5.26
CA ASN A 57 -0.99 -6.81 -6.55
C ASN A 57 0.05 -7.86 -6.94
N ILE A 58 0.57 -8.62 -5.98
CA ILE A 58 1.56 -9.69 -6.19
C ILE A 58 0.93 -11.06 -6.00
N PHE A 59 0.01 -11.19 -5.03
CA PHE A 59 -0.62 -12.45 -4.72
C PHE A 59 -2.05 -12.24 -4.24
N ARG A 60 -2.99 -13.04 -4.75
CA ARG A 60 -4.37 -13.08 -4.27
C ARG A 60 -4.68 -14.47 -3.75
N GLY A 61 -4.77 -14.59 -2.42
CA GLY A 61 -5.03 -15.88 -1.77
C GLY A 61 -6.32 -16.56 -2.24
N LEU A 62 -7.35 -15.78 -2.63
CA LEU A 62 -8.59 -16.32 -3.18
C LEU A 62 -8.38 -17.03 -4.53
N ALA A 63 -7.56 -16.47 -5.41
CA ALA A 63 -7.26 -17.06 -6.71
C ALA A 63 -6.38 -18.31 -6.56
N ALA A 64 -5.43 -18.28 -5.62
CA ALA A 64 -4.58 -19.42 -5.31
C ALA A 64 -5.35 -20.58 -4.66
N SER A 65 -6.25 -20.28 -3.72
CA SER A 65 -7.10 -21.29 -3.08
C SER A 65 -8.08 -21.92 -4.07
N ALA A 66 -8.66 -21.13 -4.98
CA ALA A 66 -9.47 -21.64 -6.08
C ALA A 66 -8.67 -22.54 -7.06
N SER A 67 -7.35 -22.40 -7.10
CA SER A 67 -6.44 -23.21 -7.93
C SER A 67 -5.92 -24.47 -7.21
N GLY A 68 -6.47 -24.79 -6.03
CA GLY A 68 -6.10 -25.98 -5.25
C GLY A 68 -5.00 -25.76 -4.21
N MET A 69 -4.58 -24.52 -3.96
CA MET A 69 -3.66 -24.21 -2.87
C MET A 69 -4.36 -24.24 -1.50
N ASP A 70 -3.70 -24.80 -0.50
CA ASP A 70 -4.16 -24.71 0.88
C ASP A 70 -4.27 -23.24 1.33
N ARG A 71 -5.37 -22.89 1.98
CA ARG A 71 -5.69 -21.50 2.32
C ARG A 71 -4.65 -20.88 3.26
N SER A 72 -4.12 -21.66 4.20
CA SER A 72 -3.06 -21.18 5.10
C SER A 72 -1.80 -20.78 4.35
N GLN A 73 -1.41 -21.56 3.33
CA GLN A 73 -0.27 -21.22 2.48
C GLN A 73 -0.55 -19.98 1.62
N ALA A 74 -1.77 -19.87 1.12
CA ALA A 74 -2.20 -18.72 0.33
C ALA A 74 -2.19 -17.41 1.16
N ASP A 75 -2.66 -17.46 2.41
CA ASP A 75 -2.66 -16.31 3.32
C ASP A 75 -1.23 -15.95 3.79
N TYR A 76 -0.31 -16.91 3.88
CA TYR A 76 1.11 -16.60 4.15
C TYR A 76 1.80 -15.81 3.04
N MET A 77 1.33 -15.94 1.80
CA MET A 77 1.95 -15.30 0.64
C MET A 77 1.40 -13.89 0.34
N GLY A 78 0.19 -13.55 0.79
CA GLY A 78 -0.52 -12.31 0.46
C GLY A 78 -0.55 -11.27 1.58
#